data_AF-A0A2V9KLL7-F1
#
_entry.id   AF-A0A2V9KLL7-F1
#
_cell.length_a   1.000
_cell.length_b   1.000
_cell.length_c   1.000
_cell.angle_alpha   90.00
_cell.angle_beta   90.00
_cell.angle_gamma   90.00
#
_symmetry.space_group_name_H-M   'P 1'
#
loop_
_entity.id
_entity.type
_entity.pdbx_description
1 polymer ?
#
loop_
_entity_poly.entity_id
_entity_poly.type
_entity_poly.pdbx_seq_one_letter_code
_entity_poly.pdbx_strand_id
1 'polypeptide(L)' 'MSVDADGKTSLQRVLSPNHVATLKAKDSFDVTTGNAQAVTLTLNGQTLKPLGGKDEVKRVHLTQDDAKNPSP' A
#
# COMPACT_ATOMS: atom_id res chain seq x y z
N MET A 1 -7.30 6.71 3.16
CA MET A 1 -6.61 5.49 2.68
C MET A 1 -7.36 4.29 3.22
N SER A 2 -7.44 3.23 2.42
CA SER A 2 -7.90 1.92 2.87
C SER A 2 -6.88 0.84 2.48
N VAL A 3 -6.79 -0.19 3.32
CA VAL A 3 -6.03 -1.41 3.06
C VAL A 3 -6.89 -2.59 3.47
N ASP A 4 -7.14 -3.48 2.52
CA ASP A 4 -7.72 -4.79 2.78
C ASP A 4 -6.59 -5.82 2.76
N ALA A 5 -6.57 -6.71 3.76
CA ALA A 5 -5.67 -7.85 3.84
C ALA A 5 -6.51 -9.11 3.64
N ASP A 6 -6.18 -9.91 2.62
CA ASP A 6 -6.91 -11.14 2.28
C ASP A 6 -8.44 -10.91 2.18
N GLY A 7 -8.84 -9.79 1.57
CA GLY A 7 -10.25 -9.39 1.39
C GLY A 7 -10.94 -8.81 2.62
N LYS A 8 -10.23 -8.58 3.73
CA LYS A 8 -10.78 -7.96 4.95
C LYS A 8 -10.12 -6.62 5.24
N THR A 9 -10.94 -5.61 5.51
CA THR A 9 -10.45 -4.27 5.86
C THR A 9 -9.62 -4.31 7.14
N SER A 10 -8.34 -4.02 6.97
CA SER A 10 -7.34 -3.96 8.05
C SER A 10 -7.03 -2.52 8.46
N LEU A 11 -7.20 -1.58 7.53
CA LEU A 11 -7.03 -0.15 7.79
C LEU A 11 -8.01 0.65 6.94
N GLN A 12 -8.72 1.58 7.55
CA GLN A 12 -9.54 2.56 6.83
C GLN A 12 -9.56 3.87 7.60
N ARG A 13 -8.69 4.81 7.22
CA ARG A 13 -8.59 6.13 7.84
C ARG A 13 -7.80 7.11 6.99
N VAL A 14 -7.83 8.38 7.37
CA VAL A 14 -6.83 9.36 6.93
C VAL A 14 -5.55 9.13 7.73
N LEU A 15 -4.43 9.05 7.03
CA LEU A 15 -3.10 8.99 7.66
C LEU A 15 -2.57 10.40 7.83
N SER A 16 -1.98 10.67 8.99
CA SER A 16 -1.20 11.89 9.23
C SER A 16 0.20 11.72 8.66
N PRO A 17 0.92 12.81 8.34
CA PRO A 17 2.33 12.74 7.98
C PRO A 17 3.14 11.95 9.02
N ASN A 18 4.10 11.16 8.56
CA ASN A 18 4.96 10.29 9.37
C ASN A 18 4.24 9.16 10.12
N HIS A 19 2.95 8.94 9.88
CA HIS A 19 2.24 7.78 10.44
C HIS A 19 2.73 6.50 9.75
N VAL A 20 3.10 5.50 10.55
CA VAL A 20 3.48 4.17 10.06
C VAL A 20 2.45 3.15 10.55
N ALA A 21 1.93 2.35 9.64
CA ALA A 21 1.04 1.23 9.96
C ALA A 21 1.65 -0.06 9.41
N THR A 22 1.92 -1.02 10.30
CA THR A 22 2.42 -2.35 9.93
C THR A 22 1.25 -3.32 9.94
N LEU A 23 0.95 -3.88 8.77
CA LEU A 23 -0.16 -4.82 8.57
C LEU A 23 0.38 -6.18 8.16
N LYS A 24 -0.44 -7.23 8.32
CA LYS A 24 -0.11 -8.60 7.90
C LYS A 24 -1.25 -9.16 7.06
N ALA A 25 -0.88 -9.86 6.00
CA ALA A 25 -1.75 -10.64 5.14
C ALA A 25 -1.07 -11.99 4.89
N LYS A 26 -1.85 -13.00 4.54
CA LYS A 26 -1.36 -14.30 4.12
C LYS A 26 -1.02 -14.30 2.63
N ASP A 27 -1.94 -13.80 1.82
CA ASP A 27 -1.90 -13.94 0.36
C ASP A 27 -1.69 -12.58 -0.32
N SER A 28 -2.45 -11.55 0.07
CA SER A 28 -2.40 -10.26 -0.61
C SER A 28 -2.88 -9.05 0.20
N PHE A 29 -2.51 -7.86 -0.28
CA PHE A 29 -3.09 -6.59 0.12
C PHE A 29 -3.73 -5.87 -1.06
N ASP A 30 -4.92 -5.30 -0.84
CA ASP A 30 -5.52 -4.31 -1.73
C ASP A 30 -5.41 -2.94 -1.08
N VAL A 31 -4.62 -2.05 -1.68
CA VAL A 31 -4.32 -0.72 -1.13
C VAL A 31 -4.98 0.34 -1.99
N THR A 32 -5.75 1.24 -1.38
CA THR A 32 -6.30 2.44 -2.04
C THR A 32 -5.85 3.70 -1.32
N THR A 33 -5.17 4.59 -2.05
CA THR A 33 -4.72 5.90 -1.57
C THR A 33 -5.23 7.01 -2.47
N GLY A 34 -5.56 8.16 -1.88
CA GLY A 34 -5.97 9.37 -2.61
C GLY A 34 -4.83 10.36 -2.86
N ASN A 35 -3.61 10.02 -2.43
CA ASN A 35 -2.40 10.76 -2.76
C ASN A 35 -1.26 9.74 -2.91
N ALA A 36 -1.14 9.20 -4.12
CA ALA A 36 -0.25 8.08 -4.43
C ALA A 36 1.25 8.41 -4.25
N GLN A 37 1.64 9.66 -4.44
CA GLN A 37 3.03 10.11 -4.21
C GLN A 37 3.37 10.22 -2.71
N ALA A 38 2.39 10.52 -1.85
CA ALA A 38 2.64 10.81 -0.43
C ALA A 38 2.77 9.56 0.46
N VAL A 39 2.66 8.37 -0.11
CA VAL A 39 2.72 7.10 0.63
C VAL A 39 3.93 6.29 0.19
N THR A 40 4.78 5.94 1.15
CA THR A 40 5.83 4.95 0.97
C THR A 40 5.31 3.59 1.42
N LEU A 41 5.36 2.58 0.56
CA LEU A 41 5.02 1.20 0.89
C LEU A 41 6.27 0.34 0.95
N THR A 42 6.40 -0.43 2.03
CA THR A 42 7.43 -1.44 2.18
C THR A 42 6.74 -2.79 2.34
N LEU A 43 6.97 -3.68 1.37
CA LEU A 43 6.39 -5.01 1.34
C LEU A 43 7.49 -6.04 1.61
N ASN A 44 7.36 -6.80 2.69
CA ASN A 44 8.34 -7.82 3.10
C ASN A 44 9.79 -7.32 3.14
N GLY A 45 9.99 -6.08 3.60
CA GLY A 45 11.30 -5.44 3.70
C GLY A 45 11.76 -4.72 2.43
N GLN A 46 11.03 -4.84 1.32
CA GLN A 46 11.35 -4.16 0.06
C GLN A 46 10.45 -2.94 -0.15
N THR A 47 11.07 -1.77 -0.22
CA THR A 47 10.34 -0.52 -0.51
C THR A 47 9.97 -0.47 -1.99
N LEU A 48 8.68 -0.31 -2.26
CA LEU A 48 8.13 -0.18 -3.61
C LEU A 48 8.39 1.23 -4.14
N LYS A 49 8.31 1.37 -5.47
CA LYS A 49 8.25 2.70 -6.10
C LYS A 49 6.98 3.43 -5.66
N PRO A 50 6.95 4.77 -5.73
CA PRO A 50 5.71 5.52 -5.51
C PRO A 50 4.58 4.95 -6.37
N LEU A 51 3.40 4.81 -5.78
CA LEU A 51 2.26 4.17 -6.46
C LEU A 51 1.72 4.99 -7.64
N GLY A 52 2.07 6.27 -7.72
CA GLY A 52 1.58 7.20 -8.71
C GLY A 52 2.02 8.64 -8.44
N GLY A 53 1.37 9.57 -9.13
CA GLY A 53 1.64 11.00 -9.07
C GLY A 53 1.05 11.69 -7.84
N LYS A 54 1.33 12.99 -7.75
CA LYS A 54 0.79 13.88 -6.72
C LYS A 54 -0.73 13.95 -6.85
N ASP A 55 -1.45 13.82 -5.73
CA ASP A 55 -2.92 13.93 -5.65
C ASP A 55 -3.67 12.88 -6.51
N GLU A 56 -2.95 11.87 -7.03
CA GLU A 56 -3.54 10.78 -7.79
C GLU A 56 -4.18 9.76 -6.84
N VAL A 57 -5.39 9.32 -7.19
CA VAL A 57 -6.05 8.18 -6.55
C VAL A 57 -5.56 6.91 -7.23
N LYS A 58 -4.91 6.03 -6.46
CA LYS A 58 -4.44 4.72 -6.94
C LYS A 58 -5.00 3.60 -6.10
N ARG A 59 -5.31 2.50 -6.80
CA ARG A 59 -5.62 1.21 -6.21
C ARG A 59 -4.63 0.18 -6.76
N VAL A 60 -3.97 -0.53 -5.85
CA VAL A 60 -2.99 -1.57 -6.20
C VAL A 60 -3.29 -2.84 -5.45
N HIS A 61 -3.05 -3.96 -6.12
CA HIS A 61 -3.09 -5.29 -5.55
C HIS A 61 -1.64 -5.76 -5.37
N LEU A 62 -1.27 -6.12 -4.14
CA LEU A 62 0.10 -6.45 -3.77
C LEU A 62 0.16 -7.88 -3.23
N THR A 63 1.04 -8.67 -3.80
CA THR A 63 1.32 -10.07 -3.44
C THR A 63 2.79 -10.22 -3.07
N GLN A 64 3.18 -11.39 -2.58
CA GLN A 64 4.57 -11.66 -2.24
C GLN A 64 5.54 -11.49 -3.42
N ASP A 65 5.09 -11.67 -4.66
CA ASP A 65 5.94 -11.54 -5.85
C ASP A 65 6.21 -10.08 -6.24
N ASP A 66 5.31 -9.16 -5.88
CA ASP A 66 5.51 -7.71 -6.08
C ASP A 66 6.64 -7.16 -5.22
N ALA A 67 6.97 -7.85 -4.11
CA ALA A 67 8.19 -7.54 -3.36
C ALA A 67 9.43 -7.83 -4.21
N LYS A 68 9.48 -8.96 -4.92
CA LYS A 68 10.67 -9.38 -5.69
C LYS A 68 10.86 -8.58 -6.97
N ASN A 69 9.78 -8.09 -7.58
CA ASN A 69 9.82 -7.27 -8.77
C ASN A 69 8.88 -6.05 -8.63
N PRO A 70 9.33 -4.98 -7.94
CA PRO A 70 8.50 -3.82 -7.64
C PRO A 70 8.14 -3.06 -8.91
N SER A 71 7.02 -3.46 -9.52
CA SER A 71 6.42 -2.80 -10.68
C SER A 71 5.43 -1.75 -10.17
N PRO A 72 5.49 -0.50 -10.66
CA PRO A 72 4.60 0.58 -10.26
C PRO A 72 3.18 0.44 -10.82
#